data_AF-A0A1Q8QH76-F1
#
_entry.id   AF-A0A1Q8QH76-F1
#
_cell.length_a   1.000
_cell.length_b   1.000
_cell.length_c   1.000
_cell.angle_alpha   90.00
_cell.angle_beta   90.00
_cell.angle_gamma   90.00
#
_symmetry.space_group_name_H-M   'P 1'
#
loop_
_entity.id
_entity.type
_entity.pdbx_description
1 polymer ?
#
loop_
_entity_poly.entity_id
_entity_poly.type
_entity_poly.pdbx_seq_one_letter_code
_entity_poly.pdbx_strand_id
1 'polypeptide(L)'
;MFEIQSFPGGRTFRFSANLSLLDRAVDETVRFIVGRNVTGSLFDVKLLLREALLNAVIHGNRSDPLRQVTLGVTAADGRLTITVADQGPGFDWRSGLAKPPPPEATSGRGLTILTLYADDVRFNAAGNQVTLTKAVSGLRGPATPPEDTRDNTARSLPMHDISINDGTTVLTPAGDIVASVADELRTRIKEVMQQLTGPLVVDLTRVELIDSVGIGLLIAVHNTLSKKGERLILAHVSPDLAALFRTMRLDKHFSIQPA
;
A
#
# COMPACT_ATOMS: atom_id res chain seq x y z
N MET A 1 -6.55 11.34 -18.09
CA MET A 1 -5.33 12.10 -18.44
C MET A 1 -4.21 11.65 -17.51
N PHE A 2 -3.01 11.36 -18.02
CA PHE A 2 -1.84 10.98 -17.22
C PHE A 2 -0.60 11.57 -17.87
N GLU A 3 0.08 12.46 -17.16
CA GLU A 3 1.25 13.19 -17.66
C GLU A 3 2.44 12.97 -16.74
N ILE A 4 3.62 12.88 -17.34
CA ILE A 4 4.90 12.76 -16.63
C ILE A 4 5.84 13.82 -17.20
N GLN A 5 6.47 14.60 -16.33
CA GLN A 5 7.56 15.49 -16.70
C GLN A 5 8.81 15.10 -15.89
N SER A 6 9.92 14.85 -16.58
CA SER A 6 11.20 14.54 -15.93
C SER A 6 12.08 15.78 -15.88
N PHE A 7 12.86 15.92 -14.82
CA PHE A 7 13.86 16.96 -14.64
C PHE A 7 15.09 16.37 -13.93
N PRO A 8 16.24 17.08 -13.90
CA PRO A 8 17.44 16.57 -13.22
C PRO A 8 17.13 16.21 -11.75
N GLY A 9 17.31 14.94 -11.41
CA GLY A 9 17.05 14.44 -10.05
C GLY A 9 15.59 14.14 -9.71
N GLY A 10 14.61 14.36 -10.60
CA GLY A 10 13.20 14.19 -10.24
C GLY A 10 12.22 13.98 -11.39
N ARG A 11 10.96 13.72 -11.00
CA ARG A 11 9.79 13.60 -11.88
C ARG A 11 8.58 14.25 -11.24
N THR A 12 7.72 14.85 -12.05
CA THR A 12 6.36 15.20 -11.66
C THR A 12 5.36 14.38 -12.46
N PHE A 13 4.25 14.04 -11.81
CA PHE A 13 3.13 13.32 -12.38
C PHE A 13 1.86 14.11 -12.14
N ARG A 14 0.95 14.08 -13.12
CA ARG A 14 -0.39 14.65 -13.00
C ARG A 14 -1.40 13.71 -13.61
N PHE A 15 -2.40 13.32 -12.84
CA PHE A 15 -3.37 12.33 -13.29
C PHE A 15 -4.74 12.48 -12.61
N SER A 16 -5.79 11.99 -13.27
CA SER A 16 -7.15 11.97 -12.71
C SER A 16 -7.23 11.08 -11.47
N ALA A 17 -8.03 11.45 -10.45
CA ALA A 17 -8.16 10.71 -9.20
C ALA A 17 -8.81 9.33 -9.37
N ASN A 18 -8.00 8.34 -9.75
CA ASN A 18 -8.42 6.98 -10.06
C ASN A 18 -7.37 5.96 -9.60
N LEU A 19 -7.80 4.82 -9.07
CA LEU A 19 -6.91 3.81 -8.51
C LEU A 19 -5.98 3.16 -9.55
N SER A 20 -6.44 2.93 -10.79
CA SER A 20 -5.56 2.40 -11.84
C SER A 20 -4.44 3.37 -12.23
N LEU A 21 -4.71 4.69 -12.18
CA LEU A 21 -3.71 5.71 -12.44
C LEU A 21 -2.79 5.92 -11.24
N LEU A 22 -3.29 5.73 -10.02
CA LEU A 22 -2.46 5.64 -8.81
C LEU A 22 -1.46 4.49 -8.94
N ASP A 23 -1.94 3.28 -9.29
CA ASP A 23 -1.09 2.10 -9.45
C ASP A 23 0.02 2.36 -10.48
N ARG A 24 -0.35 2.94 -11.64
CA ARG A 24 0.62 3.38 -12.65
C ARG A 24 1.63 4.41 -12.13
N ALA A 25 1.22 5.39 -11.33
CA ALA A 25 2.11 6.40 -10.76
C ALA A 25 3.13 5.78 -9.79
N VAL A 26 2.72 4.78 -9.00
CA VAL A 26 3.62 3.99 -8.15
C VAL A 26 4.65 3.25 -9.02
N ASP A 27 4.21 2.53 -10.05
CA ASP A 27 5.09 1.75 -10.92
C ASP A 27 6.13 2.61 -11.65
N GLU A 28 5.71 3.76 -12.18
CA GLU A 28 6.62 4.71 -12.84
C GLU A 28 7.62 5.33 -11.86
N THR A 29 7.21 5.54 -10.60
CA THR A 29 8.10 6.03 -9.55
C THR A 29 9.11 4.98 -9.13
N VAL A 30 8.68 3.72 -8.97
CA VAL A 30 9.59 2.60 -8.67
C VAL A 30 10.60 2.43 -9.81
N ARG A 31 10.17 2.46 -11.08
CA ARG A 31 11.09 2.43 -12.23
C ARG A 31 12.10 3.57 -12.22
N PHE A 32 11.66 4.78 -11.88
CA PHE A 32 12.56 5.92 -11.71
C PHE A 32 13.60 5.69 -10.61
N ILE A 33 13.23 5.05 -9.50
CA ILE A 33 14.12 4.81 -8.35
C ILE A 33 15.10 3.67 -8.62
N VAL A 34 14.63 2.56 -9.22
CA VAL A 34 15.47 1.41 -9.56
C VAL A 34 16.62 1.82 -10.50
N GLY A 35 16.38 2.76 -11.40
CA GLY A 35 17.43 3.36 -12.25
C GLY A 35 18.45 4.25 -11.52
N ARG A 36 18.61 4.15 -10.19
CA ARG A 36 19.52 4.98 -9.36
C ARG A 36 20.40 4.18 -8.39
N ASN A 37 20.74 2.93 -8.75
CA ASN A 37 21.61 2.04 -7.97
C ASN A 37 21.12 1.78 -6.54
N VAL A 38 19.79 1.77 -6.34
CA VAL A 38 19.22 1.43 -5.04
C VAL A 38 19.57 0.00 -4.66
N THR A 39 19.88 -0.19 -3.38
CA THR A 39 20.21 -1.49 -2.78
C THR A 39 19.19 -1.81 -1.69
N GLY A 40 18.71 -3.05 -1.65
CA GLY A 40 17.77 -3.51 -0.64
C GLY A 40 16.30 -3.32 -1.03
N SER A 41 15.41 -3.50 -0.05
CA SER A 41 13.96 -3.46 -0.28
C SER A 41 13.46 -2.04 -0.54
N LEU A 42 12.52 -1.92 -1.48
CA LEU A 42 11.76 -0.70 -1.75
C LEU A 42 10.39 -0.70 -1.04
N PHE A 43 10.15 -1.65 -0.14
CA PHE A 43 8.87 -1.81 0.56
C PHE A 43 8.37 -0.51 1.19
N ASP A 44 9.20 0.15 2.01
CA ASP A 44 8.84 1.40 2.69
C ASP A 44 8.42 2.49 1.69
N VAL A 45 9.14 2.60 0.57
CA VAL A 45 8.87 3.60 -0.46
C VAL A 45 7.56 3.29 -1.18
N LYS A 46 7.34 2.02 -1.59
CA LYS A 46 6.09 1.57 -2.21
C LYS A 46 4.90 1.85 -1.29
N LEU A 47 5.02 1.52 0.00
CA LEU A 47 3.98 1.73 1.00
C LEU A 47 3.65 3.22 1.19
N LEU A 48 4.68 4.07 1.36
CA LEU A 48 4.51 5.52 1.51
C LEU A 48 3.86 6.16 0.27
N LEU A 49 4.31 5.80 -0.93
CA LEU A 49 3.72 6.29 -2.18
C LEU A 49 2.25 5.91 -2.27
N ARG A 50 1.94 4.62 -2.07
CA ARG A 50 0.57 4.13 -2.18
C ARG A 50 -0.34 4.79 -1.16
N GLU A 51 0.09 4.93 0.08
CA GLU A 51 -0.73 5.54 1.14
C GLU A 51 -0.97 7.04 0.90
N ALA A 52 0.07 7.79 0.51
CA ALA A 52 -0.07 9.22 0.22
C ALA A 52 -1.00 9.47 -0.98
N LEU A 53 -0.83 8.70 -2.05
CA LEU A 53 -1.68 8.80 -3.24
C LEU A 53 -3.11 8.33 -2.97
N LEU A 54 -3.29 7.29 -2.15
CA LEU A 54 -4.62 6.82 -1.77
C LEU A 54 -5.38 7.88 -0.98
N ASN A 55 -4.69 8.56 -0.05
CA ASN A 55 -5.26 9.71 0.66
C ASN A 55 -5.68 10.82 -0.29
N ALA A 56 -4.85 11.16 -1.27
CA ALA A 56 -5.18 12.18 -2.27
C ALA A 56 -6.36 11.76 -3.17
N VAL A 57 -6.38 10.51 -3.65
CA VAL A 57 -7.42 10.00 -4.56
C VAL A 57 -8.75 9.82 -3.84
N ILE A 58 -8.78 9.06 -2.74
CA ILE A 58 -10.01 8.65 -2.06
C ILE A 58 -10.47 9.72 -1.07
N HIS A 59 -9.58 10.27 -0.24
CA HIS A 59 -10.00 11.18 0.84
C HIS A 59 -10.03 12.64 0.39
N GLY A 60 -9.01 13.11 -0.33
CA GLY A 60 -8.93 14.47 -0.83
C GLY A 60 -9.90 14.73 -1.98
N ASN A 61 -9.73 13.98 -3.07
CA ASN A 61 -10.53 14.13 -4.29
C ASN A 61 -11.82 13.31 -4.32
N ARG A 62 -12.09 12.45 -3.33
CA ARG A 62 -13.33 11.62 -3.25
C ARG A 62 -13.55 10.74 -4.47
N SER A 63 -12.45 10.28 -5.09
CA SER A 63 -12.47 9.50 -6.34
C SER A 63 -13.20 10.21 -7.49
N ASP A 64 -13.26 11.55 -7.48
CA ASP A 64 -13.82 12.35 -8.57
C ASP A 64 -12.86 12.35 -9.77
N PRO A 65 -13.20 11.71 -10.91
CA PRO A 65 -12.30 11.58 -12.05
C PRO A 65 -12.01 12.92 -12.75
N LEU A 66 -12.82 13.96 -12.49
CA LEU A 66 -12.59 15.31 -12.99
C LEU A 66 -11.53 16.06 -12.17
N ARG A 67 -11.23 15.59 -10.97
CA ARG A 67 -10.15 16.12 -10.14
C ARG A 67 -8.84 15.40 -10.39
N GLN A 68 -7.77 16.13 -10.17
CA GLN A 68 -6.41 15.67 -10.43
C GLN A 68 -5.62 15.51 -9.13
N VAL A 69 -4.73 14.54 -9.13
CA VAL A 69 -3.66 14.37 -8.15
C VAL A 69 -2.35 14.78 -8.81
N THR A 70 -1.51 15.48 -8.06
CA THR A 70 -0.13 15.78 -8.45
C THR A 70 0.83 15.03 -7.54
N LEU A 71 1.85 14.44 -8.14
CA LEU A 71 2.93 13.75 -7.44
C LEU A 71 4.25 14.32 -7.92
N GLY A 72 5.06 14.85 -7.01
CA GLY A 72 6.45 15.21 -7.23
C GLY A 72 7.36 14.20 -6.55
N VAL A 73 8.39 13.75 -7.26
CA VAL A 73 9.40 12.83 -6.73
C VAL A 73 10.77 13.41 -7.03
N THR A 74 11.58 13.59 -5.99
CA THR A 74 12.98 14.03 -6.12
C THR A 74 13.89 13.06 -5.38
N ALA A 75 14.98 12.67 -6.02
CA ALA A 75 16.01 11.80 -5.45
C ALA A 75 17.33 12.58 -5.38
N ALA A 76 17.77 12.90 -4.17
CA ALA A 76 18.99 13.65 -3.90
C ALA A 76 19.62 13.18 -2.58
N ASP A 77 20.95 13.12 -2.53
CA ASP A 77 21.72 12.86 -1.31
C ASP A 77 21.29 11.62 -0.50
N GLY A 78 21.00 10.50 -1.19
CA GLY A 78 20.54 9.27 -0.52
C GLY A 78 19.10 9.31 -0.03
N ARG A 79 18.35 10.37 -0.35
CA ARG A 79 16.99 10.60 0.10
C ARG A 79 16.03 10.75 -1.06
N LEU A 80 14.84 10.19 -0.87
CA LEU A 80 13.68 10.37 -1.73
C LEU A 80 12.72 11.34 -1.05
N THR A 81 12.36 12.41 -1.75
CA THR A 81 11.31 13.34 -1.36
C THR A 81 10.10 13.12 -2.26
N ILE A 82 8.97 12.79 -1.65
CA ILE A 82 7.69 12.54 -2.31
C ILE A 82 6.74 13.66 -1.88
N THR A 83 6.21 14.43 -2.82
CA THR A 83 5.18 15.43 -2.57
C THR A 83 3.90 15.04 -3.28
N VAL A 84 2.82 14.82 -2.56
CA VAL A 84 1.51 14.50 -3.12
C VAL A 84 0.54 15.63 -2.77
N ALA A 85 -0.18 16.15 -3.77
CA ALA A 85 -1.24 17.11 -3.56
C ALA A 85 -2.53 16.74 -4.31
N ASP A 86 -3.66 17.06 -3.69
CA ASP A 86 -5.01 16.88 -4.23
C ASP A 86 -5.76 18.21 -4.33
N GLN A 87 -6.95 18.18 -4.94
CA GLN A 87 -7.83 19.34 -5.14
C GLN A 87 -8.99 19.37 -4.12
N GLY A 88 -8.88 18.59 -3.05
CA GLY A 88 -9.78 18.61 -1.93
C GLY A 88 -9.59 19.86 -1.05
N PRO A 89 -10.54 20.11 -0.13
CA PRO A 89 -10.47 21.21 0.83
C PRO A 89 -9.37 21.03 1.89
N GLY A 90 -8.73 19.85 1.94
CA GLY A 90 -7.80 19.45 2.98
C GLY A 90 -8.51 18.97 4.26
N PHE A 91 -7.72 18.72 5.30
CA PHE A 91 -8.19 18.18 6.58
C PHE A 91 -7.30 18.63 7.74
N ASP A 92 -7.83 18.55 8.97
CA ASP A 92 -7.06 18.82 10.18
C ASP A 92 -6.14 17.63 10.52
N TRP A 93 -4.98 17.62 9.89
CA TRP A 93 -3.96 16.61 10.09
C TRP A 93 -3.37 16.61 11.50
N ARG A 94 -3.39 17.74 12.22
CA ARG A 94 -2.85 17.80 13.59
C ARG A 94 -3.70 16.97 14.53
N SER A 95 -5.02 17.11 14.44
CA SER A 95 -5.97 16.29 15.20
C SER A 95 -5.87 14.81 14.81
N GLY A 96 -5.73 14.52 13.50
CA GLY A 96 -5.56 13.15 13.01
C GLY A 96 -4.30 12.46 13.55
N LEU A 97 -3.16 13.17 13.60
CA LEU A 97 -1.91 12.63 14.15
C LEU A 97 -1.94 12.46 15.67
N ALA A 98 -2.67 13.31 16.39
CA ALA A 98 -2.78 13.24 17.85
C ALA A 98 -3.64 12.07 18.34
N LYS A 99 -4.47 11.47 17.47
CA LYS A 99 -5.44 10.43 17.82
C LYS A 99 -5.26 9.20 16.91
N PRO A 100 -4.19 8.41 17.10
CA PRO A 100 -4.00 7.19 16.33
C PRO A 100 -5.20 6.24 16.54
N PRO A 101 -5.62 5.51 15.49
CA PRO A 101 -6.75 4.60 15.60
C PRO A 101 -6.42 3.44 16.56
N PRO A 102 -7.42 2.88 17.26
CA PRO A 102 -7.23 1.68 18.08
C PRO A 102 -6.81 0.47 17.22
N PRO A 103 -6.12 -0.53 17.78
CA PRO A 103 -5.63 -1.71 17.04
C PRO A 103 -6.69 -2.51 16.24
N GLU A 104 -7.96 -2.34 16.53
CA GLU A 104 -9.12 -3.06 16.01
C GLU A 104 -9.84 -2.25 14.91
N ALA A 105 -9.43 -1.00 14.71
CA ALA A 105 -9.97 -0.15 13.67
C ALA A 105 -9.64 -0.71 12.29
N THR A 106 -10.66 -0.82 11.45
CA THR A 106 -10.56 -1.28 10.06
C THR A 106 -10.24 -0.16 9.08
N SER A 107 -10.06 1.08 9.55
CA SER A 107 -9.73 2.25 8.75
C SER A 107 -8.95 3.29 9.57
N GLY A 108 -8.46 4.34 8.92
CA GLY A 108 -7.78 5.47 9.58
C GLY A 108 -6.29 5.27 9.87
N ARG A 109 -5.68 4.18 9.37
CA ARG A 109 -4.26 3.87 9.60
C ARG A 109 -3.29 4.61 8.70
N GLY A 110 -3.78 5.30 7.68
CA GLY A 110 -2.93 5.94 6.68
C GLY A 110 -1.93 6.92 7.27
N LEU A 111 -2.39 7.81 8.15
CA LEU A 111 -1.50 8.75 8.83
C LEU A 111 -0.45 8.04 9.70
N THR A 112 -0.85 6.97 10.38
CA THR A 112 0.05 6.13 11.19
C THR A 112 1.13 5.48 10.32
N ILE A 113 0.76 4.95 9.14
CA ILE A 113 1.72 4.41 8.16
C ILE A 113 2.73 5.48 7.76
N LEU A 114 2.25 6.65 7.35
CA LEU A 114 3.12 7.74 6.92
C LEU A 114 4.14 8.11 8.00
N THR A 115 3.70 8.24 9.26
CA THR A 115 4.59 8.61 10.36
C THR A 115 5.55 7.53 10.82
N LEU A 116 5.22 6.25 10.61
CA LEU A 116 6.09 5.14 11.03
C LEU A 116 7.16 4.85 9.98
N TYR A 117 6.84 5.04 8.70
CA TYR A 117 7.70 4.63 7.60
C TYR A 117 8.53 5.76 6.99
N ALA A 118 8.06 7.01 7.04
CA ALA A 118 8.83 8.15 6.56
C ALA A 118 9.77 8.68 7.65
N ASP A 119 10.91 9.24 7.25
CA ASP A 119 11.83 9.90 8.16
C ASP A 119 11.31 11.29 8.57
N ASP A 120 10.58 11.95 7.67
CA ASP A 120 9.96 13.26 7.88
C ASP A 120 8.63 13.32 7.11
N VAL A 121 7.59 13.86 7.76
CA VAL A 121 6.24 14.03 7.22
C VAL A 121 5.80 15.47 7.43
N ARG A 122 5.46 16.17 6.36
CA ARG A 122 5.01 17.57 6.39
C ARG A 122 3.74 17.75 5.60
N PHE A 123 2.70 18.23 6.27
CA PHE A 123 1.49 18.68 5.60
C PHE A 123 1.52 20.20 5.39
N ASN A 124 0.89 20.67 4.32
CA ASN A 124 0.63 22.10 4.19
C ASN A 124 -0.44 22.56 5.20
N ALA A 125 -0.70 23.88 5.27
CA ALA A 125 -1.66 24.44 6.21
C ALA A 125 -3.08 23.89 6.03
N ALA A 126 -3.51 23.70 4.77
CA ALA A 126 -4.85 23.19 4.45
C ALA A 126 -4.99 21.68 4.72
N GLY A 127 -3.90 20.91 4.62
CA GLY A 127 -3.90 19.45 4.71
C GLY A 127 -4.20 18.72 3.39
N ASN A 128 -4.22 19.40 2.25
CA ASN A 128 -4.39 18.78 0.92
C ASN A 128 -3.06 18.55 0.17
N GLN A 129 -1.94 18.72 0.86
CA GLN A 129 -0.62 18.34 0.35
C GLN A 129 0.20 17.74 1.48
N VAL A 130 0.85 16.62 1.19
CA VAL A 130 1.85 15.98 2.05
C VAL A 130 3.19 15.90 1.35
N THR A 131 4.26 16.13 2.09
CA THR A 131 5.65 15.90 1.69
C THR A 131 6.26 14.88 2.63
N LEU A 132 6.82 13.83 2.06
CA LEU A 132 7.44 12.72 2.77
C LEU A 132 8.91 12.66 2.37
N THR A 133 9.79 12.51 3.35
CA THR A 133 11.22 12.24 3.10
C THR A 133 11.56 10.84 3.61
N LYS A 134 12.28 10.06 2.81
CA LYS A 134 12.75 8.73 3.17
C LYS A 134 14.18 8.51 2.69
N ALA A 135 15.06 8.09 3.59
CA ALA A 135 16.38 7.58 3.21
C ALA A 135 16.22 6.27 2.43
N VAL A 136 16.90 6.17 1.30
CA VAL A 136 16.89 4.99 0.43
C VAL A 136 18.33 4.54 0.23
N SER A 137 18.63 3.34 0.71
CA SER A 137 19.96 2.75 0.62
C SER A 137 20.42 2.64 -0.83
N GLY A 138 21.64 3.13 -1.11
CA GLY A 138 22.21 3.10 -2.46
C GLY A 138 21.69 4.17 -3.42
N LEU A 139 20.66 4.95 -3.04
CA LEU A 139 20.11 6.01 -3.89
C LEU A 139 21.18 7.09 -4.17
N ARG A 140 21.75 7.07 -5.36
CA ARG A 140 22.71 8.09 -5.82
C ARG A 140 22.14 8.89 -6.98
N GLY A 141 22.85 9.96 -7.36
CA GLY A 141 22.60 10.71 -8.59
C GLY A 141 22.53 9.79 -9.83
N PRO A 142 22.10 10.30 -10.99
CA PRO A 142 21.60 9.48 -12.08
C PRO A 142 22.55 8.33 -12.41
N ALA A 143 22.10 7.10 -12.19
CA ALA A 143 22.77 5.94 -12.74
C ALA A 143 22.42 5.85 -14.23
N THR A 144 23.32 5.24 -15.00
CA THR A 144 23.09 4.88 -16.40
C THR A 144 21.72 4.20 -16.55
N PRO A 145 20.99 4.44 -17.65
CA PRO A 145 19.68 3.82 -17.84
C PRO A 145 19.81 2.29 -17.72
N PRO A 146 18.95 1.61 -16.96
CA PRO A 146 18.86 0.16 -17.07
C PRO A 146 18.44 -0.19 -18.50
N GLU A 147 19.09 -1.21 -19.07
CA GLU A 147 18.65 -1.80 -20.33
C GLU A 147 17.19 -2.24 -20.23
N ASP A 148 16.48 -1.99 -21.32
CA ASP A 148 15.05 -2.13 -21.52
C ASP A 148 14.64 -3.61 -21.37
N THR A 149 14.51 -4.12 -20.14
CA THR A 149 13.82 -5.39 -19.90
C THR A 149 12.33 -5.14 -20.07
N ARG A 150 11.90 -5.22 -21.32
CA ARG A 150 10.49 -5.42 -21.65
C ARG A 150 10.09 -6.77 -21.07
N ASP A 151 9.40 -6.72 -19.95
CA ASP A 151 8.41 -7.73 -19.64
C ASP A 151 7.21 -7.02 -19.03
N ASN A 152 6.10 -6.94 -19.77
CA ASN A 152 4.97 -7.80 -19.44
C ASN A 152 3.90 -7.65 -20.52
N THR A 153 3.67 -8.75 -21.20
CA THR A 153 2.37 -9.12 -21.76
C THR A 153 1.24 -8.78 -20.78
N ALA A 154 0.10 -8.33 -21.28
CA ALA A 154 -1.14 -8.29 -20.50
C ALA A 154 -1.47 -9.71 -20.03
N ARG A 155 -0.99 -10.10 -18.84
CA ARG A 155 -1.42 -11.31 -18.16
C ARG A 155 -2.80 -11.01 -17.61
N SER A 156 -3.76 -11.82 -18.02
CA SER A 156 -5.05 -11.96 -17.36
C SER A 156 -4.84 -11.96 -15.86
N LEU A 157 -5.53 -11.06 -15.12
CA LEU A 157 -5.42 -10.98 -13.67
C LEU A 157 -5.64 -12.39 -13.10
N PRO A 158 -4.70 -12.97 -12.33
CA PRO A 158 -4.93 -14.29 -11.77
C PRO A 158 -6.12 -14.19 -10.82
N MET A 159 -7.08 -15.08 -11.01
CA MET A 159 -8.17 -15.27 -10.05
C MET A 159 -7.55 -15.75 -8.73
N HIS A 160 -7.94 -15.15 -7.60
CA HIS A 160 -7.49 -15.62 -6.28
C HIS A 160 -7.80 -17.11 -6.12
N ASP A 161 -6.84 -17.87 -5.62
CA ASP A 161 -6.98 -19.32 -5.50
C ASP A 161 -7.51 -19.69 -4.11
N ILE A 162 -8.39 -20.69 -4.08
CA ILE A 162 -9.03 -21.16 -2.84
C ILE A 162 -9.02 -22.66 -2.85
N SER A 163 -8.35 -23.22 -1.85
CA SER A 163 -8.29 -24.66 -1.61
C SER A 163 -8.78 -24.98 -0.22
N ILE A 164 -9.50 -26.09 -0.07
CA ILE A 164 -9.89 -26.63 1.23
C ILE A 164 -9.07 -27.90 1.46
N ASN A 165 -8.18 -27.87 2.44
CA ASN A 165 -7.28 -28.97 2.78
C ASN A 165 -7.54 -29.38 4.24
N ASP A 166 -7.95 -30.63 4.46
CA ASP A 166 -8.16 -31.22 5.80
C ASP A 166 -9.00 -30.33 6.76
N GLY A 167 -10.07 -29.74 6.24
CA GLY A 167 -10.94 -28.84 7.02
C GLY A 167 -10.37 -27.45 7.29
N THR A 168 -9.23 -27.11 6.69
CA THR A 168 -8.67 -25.74 6.68
C THR A 168 -8.92 -25.11 5.31
N THR A 169 -9.49 -23.90 5.30
CA THR A 169 -9.60 -23.15 4.04
C THR A 169 -8.38 -22.29 3.86
N VAL A 170 -7.73 -22.41 2.70
CA VAL A 170 -6.57 -21.61 2.30
C VAL A 170 -6.98 -20.70 1.16
N LEU A 171 -6.79 -19.39 1.35
CA LEU A 171 -6.97 -18.35 0.34
C LEU A 171 -5.60 -17.82 -0.05
N THR A 172 -5.28 -17.87 -1.33
CA THR A 172 -4.03 -17.32 -1.88
C THR A 172 -4.36 -16.11 -2.75
N PRO A 173 -4.09 -14.87 -2.27
CA PRO A 173 -4.21 -13.67 -3.09
C PRO A 173 -3.32 -13.77 -4.34
N ALA A 174 -3.77 -13.12 -5.40
CA ALA A 174 -3.09 -13.15 -6.70
C ALA A 174 -1.89 -12.19 -6.75
N GLY A 175 -1.83 -11.24 -5.82
CA GLY A 175 -0.84 -10.20 -5.70
C GLY A 175 -1.11 -9.36 -4.46
N ASP A 176 -0.56 -8.15 -4.45
CA ASP A 176 -0.66 -7.21 -3.33
C ASP A 176 -2.10 -6.97 -2.86
N ILE A 177 -2.29 -6.88 -1.54
CA ILE A 177 -3.60 -6.63 -0.94
C ILE A 177 -3.76 -5.12 -0.75
N VAL A 178 -4.25 -4.47 -1.79
CA VAL A 178 -4.33 -3.01 -1.89
C VAL A 178 -5.73 -2.54 -2.29
N ALA A 179 -6.00 -1.25 -2.16
CA ALA A 179 -7.34 -0.69 -2.40
C ALA A 179 -7.94 -1.03 -3.77
N SER A 180 -7.14 -1.15 -4.83
CA SER A 180 -7.65 -1.48 -6.17
C SER A 180 -8.22 -2.89 -6.29
N VAL A 181 -7.84 -3.82 -5.41
CA VAL A 181 -8.31 -5.22 -5.41
C VAL A 181 -9.10 -5.59 -4.14
N ALA A 182 -9.13 -4.70 -3.14
CA ALA A 182 -9.71 -4.99 -1.82
C ALA A 182 -11.20 -5.36 -1.87
N ASP A 183 -11.98 -4.76 -2.76
CA ASP A 183 -13.42 -5.04 -2.88
C ASP A 183 -13.70 -6.42 -3.48
N GLU A 184 -12.91 -6.82 -4.48
CA GLU A 184 -12.97 -8.16 -5.08
C GLU A 184 -12.60 -9.22 -4.03
N LEU A 185 -11.46 -9.02 -3.36
CA LEU A 185 -10.98 -9.94 -2.32
C LEU A 185 -11.97 -10.04 -1.16
N ARG A 186 -12.59 -8.93 -0.74
CA ARG A 186 -13.62 -8.92 0.31
C ARG A 186 -14.83 -9.76 -0.08
N THR A 187 -15.30 -9.62 -1.31
CA THR A 187 -16.44 -10.39 -1.83
C THR A 187 -16.11 -11.88 -1.78
N ARG A 188 -14.92 -12.25 -2.25
CA ARG A 188 -14.50 -13.65 -2.29
C ARG A 188 -14.31 -14.25 -0.88
N ILE A 189 -13.72 -13.50 0.05
CA ILE A 189 -13.60 -13.94 1.45
C ILE A 189 -15.00 -14.14 2.06
N LYS A 190 -15.94 -13.24 1.79
CA LYS A 190 -17.31 -13.36 2.32
C LYS A 190 -17.99 -14.64 1.84
N GLU A 191 -17.80 -15.02 0.56
CA GLU A 191 -18.32 -16.28 0.00
C GLU A 191 -17.74 -17.49 0.72
N VAL A 192 -16.41 -17.54 0.87
CA VAL A 192 -15.73 -18.63 1.61
C VAL A 192 -16.25 -18.72 3.04
N MET A 193 -16.35 -17.60 3.73
CA MET A 193 -16.74 -17.54 5.13
C MET A 193 -18.18 -18.00 5.41
N GLN A 194 -19.03 -18.15 4.39
CA GLN A 194 -20.38 -18.71 4.55
C GLN A 194 -20.37 -20.20 4.83
N GLN A 195 -19.41 -20.93 4.25
CA GLN A 195 -19.33 -22.40 4.31
C GLN A 195 -18.14 -22.90 5.13
N LEU A 196 -17.28 -21.98 5.57
CA LEU A 196 -16.07 -22.27 6.31
C LEU A 196 -16.37 -22.89 7.69
N THR A 197 -15.83 -24.09 7.91
CA THR A 197 -15.70 -24.75 9.22
C THR A 197 -14.22 -24.88 9.52
N GLY A 198 -13.75 -24.35 10.65
CA GLY A 198 -12.32 -24.32 10.98
C GLY A 198 -11.61 -23.00 10.62
N PRO A 199 -10.26 -22.94 10.74
CA PRO A 199 -9.51 -21.72 10.52
C PRO A 199 -9.45 -21.31 9.04
N LEU A 200 -9.32 -20.00 8.81
CA LEU A 200 -8.97 -19.44 7.51
C LEU A 200 -7.47 -19.13 7.48
N VAL A 201 -6.75 -19.73 6.54
CA VAL A 201 -5.37 -19.40 6.22
C VAL A 201 -5.35 -18.47 5.01
N VAL A 202 -4.66 -17.34 5.12
CA VAL A 202 -4.35 -16.48 3.98
C VAL A 202 -2.87 -16.65 3.67
N ASP A 203 -2.57 -17.26 2.53
CA ASP A 203 -1.20 -17.51 2.08
C ASP A 203 -0.63 -16.27 1.38
N LEU A 204 0.36 -15.64 2.01
CA LEU A 204 0.98 -14.40 1.54
C LEU A 204 2.19 -14.62 0.64
N THR A 205 2.44 -15.84 0.15
CA THR A 205 3.59 -16.16 -0.73
C THR A 205 3.71 -15.23 -1.95
N ARG A 206 2.57 -14.75 -2.48
CA ARG A 206 2.49 -13.86 -3.66
C ARG A 206 2.25 -12.39 -3.32
N VAL A 207 2.27 -12.02 -2.04
CA VAL A 207 1.95 -10.67 -1.57
C VAL A 207 3.25 -9.98 -1.17
N GLU A 208 3.61 -8.91 -1.88
CA GLU A 208 4.76 -8.08 -1.51
C GLU A 208 4.34 -6.90 -0.64
N LEU A 209 3.12 -6.39 -0.82
CA LEU A 209 2.63 -5.18 -0.19
C LEU A 209 1.18 -5.32 0.31
N ILE A 210 0.91 -4.67 1.45
CA ILE A 210 -0.44 -4.47 1.98
C ILE A 210 -0.56 -3.02 2.45
N ASP A 211 -1.53 -2.28 1.91
CA ASP A 211 -1.80 -0.88 2.30
C ASP A 211 -2.80 -0.77 3.47
N SER A 212 -3.16 0.46 3.87
CA SER A 212 -4.10 0.68 4.97
C SER A 212 -5.48 0.03 4.73
N VAL A 213 -5.94 -0.04 3.48
CA VAL A 213 -7.21 -0.66 3.10
C VAL A 213 -7.11 -2.19 3.20
N GLY A 214 -6.00 -2.77 2.73
CA GLY A 214 -5.72 -4.19 2.87
C GLY A 214 -5.62 -4.65 4.32
N ILE A 215 -4.91 -3.89 5.16
CA ILE A 215 -4.88 -4.12 6.62
C ILE A 215 -6.30 -4.07 7.20
N GLY A 216 -7.09 -3.06 6.81
CA GLY A 216 -8.48 -2.93 7.24
C GLY A 216 -9.34 -4.13 6.88
N LEU A 217 -9.13 -4.70 5.70
CA LEU A 217 -9.77 -5.94 5.26
C LEU A 217 -9.37 -7.13 6.15
N LEU A 218 -8.07 -7.34 6.40
CA LEU A 218 -7.60 -8.45 7.25
C LEU A 218 -8.16 -8.36 8.68
N ILE A 219 -8.22 -7.16 9.25
CA ILE A 219 -8.84 -6.92 10.56
C ILE A 219 -10.33 -7.25 10.54
N ALA A 220 -11.06 -6.81 9.50
CA ALA A 220 -12.49 -7.10 9.38
C ALA A 220 -12.77 -8.62 9.29
N VAL A 221 -11.91 -9.35 8.57
CA VAL A 221 -11.99 -10.81 8.45
C VAL A 221 -11.72 -11.48 9.79
N HIS A 222 -10.64 -11.10 10.48
CA HIS A 222 -10.35 -11.58 11.83
C HIS A 222 -11.51 -11.33 12.80
N ASN A 223 -12.04 -10.11 12.87
CA ASN A 223 -13.15 -9.77 13.75
C ASN A 223 -14.39 -10.64 13.49
N THR A 224 -14.61 -11.02 12.23
CA THR A 224 -15.74 -11.86 11.84
C THR A 224 -15.49 -13.33 12.22
N LEU A 225 -14.28 -13.85 12.03
CA LEU A 225 -13.90 -15.21 12.42
C LEU A 225 -13.90 -15.40 13.94
N SER A 226 -13.34 -14.44 14.68
CA SER A 226 -13.29 -14.48 16.15
C SER A 226 -14.69 -14.55 16.77
N LYS A 227 -15.70 -13.89 16.17
CA LYS A 227 -17.11 -14.00 16.60
C LYS A 227 -17.71 -15.39 16.38
N LYS A 228 -17.18 -16.16 15.42
CA LYS A 228 -17.55 -17.56 15.17
C LYS A 228 -16.71 -18.56 15.98
N GLY A 229 -15.76 -18.10 16.79
CA GLY A 229 -14.81 -18.96 17.51
C GLY A 229 -13.65 -19.47 16.62
N GLU A 230 -13.56 -18.99 15.39
CA GLU A 230 -12.55 -19.39 14.41
C GLU A 230 -11.38 -18.39 14.37
N ARG A 231 -10.28 -18.77 13.73
CA ARG A 231 -9.04 -17.97 13.68
C ARG A 231 -8.63 -17.63 12.26
N LEU A 232 -8.03 -16.45 12.12
CA LEU A 232 -7.30 -16.03 10.92
C LEU A 232 -5.81 -16.32 11.11
N ILE A 233 -5.23 -17.04 10.16
CA ILE A 233 -3.80 -17.34 10.09
C ILE A 233 -3.23 -16.68 8.83
N LEU A 234 -2.17 -15.90 8.96
CA LEU A 234 -1.40 -15.37 7.84
C LEU A 234 -0.17 -16.27 7.65
N ALA A 235 -0.09 -16.97 6.54
CA ALA A 235 0.99 -17.89 6.21
C ALA A 235 1.99 -17.29 5.22
N HIS A 236 3.23 -17.79 5.23
CA HIS A 236 4.33 -17.36 4.36
C HIS A 236 4.56 -15.85 4.37
N VAL A 237 4.53 -15.25 5.57
CA VAL A 237 4.68 -13.80 5.72
C VAL A 237 6.14 -13.40 5.50
N SER A 238 6.40 -12.54 4.51
CA SER A 238 7.74 -12.01 4.23
C SER A 238 8.29 -11.17 5.38
N PRO A 239 9.62 -10.97 5.50
CA PRO A 239 10.21 -10.15 6.56
C PRO A 239 9.66 -8.72 6.62
N ASP A 240 9.43 -8.10 5.46
CA ASP A 240 8.89 -6.75 5.35
C ASP A 240 7.44 -6.68 5.85
N LEU A 241 6.59 -7.64 5.48
CA LEU A 241 5.22 -7.73 5.98
C LEU A 241 5.16 -8.08 7.47
N ALA A 242 6.05 -8.96 7.96
CA ALA A 242 6.14 -9.27 9.37
C ALA A 242 6.54 -8.03 10.18
N ALA A 243 7.48 -7.22 9.68
CA ALA A 243 7.86 -5.94 10.27
C ALA A 243 6.69 -4.95 10.26
N LEU A 244 5.92 -4.87 9.17
CA LEU A 244 4.70 -4.06 9.09
C LEU A 244 3.69 -4.45 10.17
N PHE A 245 3.32 -5.72 10.26
CA PHE A 245 2.35 -6.18 11.23
C PHE A 245 2.80 -5.93 12.67
N ARG A 246 4.08 -6.16 12.99
CA ARG A 246 4.65 -5.88 14.32
C ARG A 246 4.64 -4.40 14.65
N THR A 247 5.06 -3.55 13.72
CA THR A 247 5.12 -2.09 13.89
C THR A 247 3.72 -1.53 14.15
N MET A 248 2.70 -2.12 13.51
CA MET A 248 1.30 -1.79 13.73
C MET A 248 0.63 -2.52 14.91
N ARG A 249 1.38 -3.36 15.64
CA ARG A 249 0.90 -4.20 16.74
C ARG A 249 -0.22 -5.18 16.36
N LEU A 250 -0.31 -5.53 15.08
CA LEU A 250 -1.29 -6.46 14.52
C LEU A 250 -0.89 -7.92 14.73
N ASP A 251 0.37 -8.18 15.04
CA ASP A 251 0.91 -9.48 15.47
C ASP A 251 0.30 -10.01 16.78
N LYS A 252 -0.43 -9.16 17.52
CA LYS A 252 -1.23 -9.56 18.67
C LYS A 252 -2.66 -9.99 18.32
N HIS A 253 -3.11 -9.68 17.10
CA HIS A 253 -4.46 -9.97 16.60
C HIS A 253 -4.47 -11.14 15.63
N PHE A 254 -3.41 -11.28 14.81
CA PHE A 254 -3.29 -12.36 13.84
C PHE A 254 -2.31 -13.43 14.30
N SER A 255 -2.58 -14.68 13.98
CA SER A 255 -1.54 -15.71 13.99
C SER A 255 -0.69 -15.54 12.74
N ILE A 256 0.57 -15.15 12.92
CA ILE A 256 1.52 -14.91 11.81
C ILE A 256 2.51 -16.07 11.75
N GLN A 257 2.57 -16.71 10.60
CA GLN A 257 3.55 -17.75 10.28
C GLN A 257 4.53 -17.19 9.24
N PRO A 258 5.81 -16.98 9.60
CA PRO A 258 6.80 -16.45 8.67
C PRO A 258 7.06 -17.43 7.51
N ALA A 259 7.57 -16.88 6.41
CA ALA A 259 8.08 -17.65 5.26
C ALA A 259 9.37 -18.43 5.59
#